data_AF-A0A4Q3VNP0-F1
#
_entry.id   AF-A0A4Q3VNP0-F1
#
_cell.length_a   1.000
_cell.length_b   1.000
_cell.length_c   1.000
_cell.angle_alpha   90.00
_cell.angle_beta   90.00
_cell.angle_gamma   90.00
#
_symmetry.space_group_name_H-M   'P 1'
#
loop_
_entity.id
_entity.type
_entity.pdbx_description
1 polymer ?
#
loop_
_entity_poly.entity_id
_entity_poly.type
_entity_poly.pdbx_seq_one_letter_code
_entity_poly.pdbx_strand_id
1 'polypeptide(L)'
;MKIICPCIFMLMSLVANAQTSLEDTSVLAPIEVMAVRAADKTPVAKNNLSRAEIEKLNTGQDLPFVLQYLPSVVINSDAGNGFGYTG
;
A
#
# COMPACT_ATOMS: atom_id res chain seq x y z
N MET A 1 13.02 -60.69 -2.25
CA MET A 1 12.64 -59.36 -2.78
C MET A 1 12.09 -58.56 -1.61
N LYS A 2 12.71 -57.42 -1.30
CA LYS A 2 12.73 -56.77 0.02
C LYS A 2 11.38 -56.11 0.34
N ILE A 3 10.73 -56.59 1.40
CA ILE A 3 9.61 -55.91 2.06
C ILE A 3 10.22 -54.70 2.77
N ILE A 4 10.15 -53.55 2.10
CA ILE A 4 10.60 -52.27 2.63
C ILE A 4 9.57 -51.82 3.67
N CYS A 5 10.09 -51.61 4.86
CA CYS A 5 9.40 -51.38 6.12
C CYS A 5 8.42 -50.19 6.07
N PRO A 6 7.12 -50.37 6.36
CA PRO A 6 6.15 -49.27 6.41
C PRO A 6 6.44 -48.28 7.55
N CYS A 7 7.35 -48.59 8.47
CA CYS A 7 7.77 -47.71 9.55
C CYS A 7 8.62 -46.52 9.09
N ILE A 8 9.27 -46.60 7.92
CA ILE A 8 10.06 -45.47 7.38
C ILE A 8 9.14 -44.36 6.85
N PHE A 9 7.97 -44.73 6.30
CA PHE A 9 7.00 -43.75 5.81
C PHE A 9 6.25 -43.05 6.96
N MET A 10 6.15 -43.70 8.12
CA MET A 10 5.53 -43.14 9.33
C MET A 10 6.46 -42.22 10.13
N LEU A 11 7.78 -42.31 9.94
CA LEU A 11 8.75 -41.42 10.62
C LEU A 11 8.84 -40.03 9.97
N MET A 12 8.45 -39.89 8.70
CA MET A 12 8.62 -38.63 7.95
C MET A 12 7.52 -37.60 8.24
N SER A 13 6.38 -38.01 8.82
CA SER A 13 5.28 -37.11 9.21
C SER A 13 5.49 -36.39 10.54
N LEU A 14 6.50 -36.76 11.34
CA LEU A 14 6.82 -36.10 12.62
C LEU A 14 7.67 -34.83 12.48
N VAL A 15 8.25 -34.57 11.30
CA VAL A 15 9.12 -33.40 11.06
C VAL A 15 8.34 -32.20 10.47
N ALA A 16 7.02 -32.33 10.29
CA ALA A 16 6.18 -31.33 9.59
C ALA A 16 5.72 -30.12 10.43
N ASN A 17 6.13 -29.98 11.70
CA ASN A 17 5.65 -28.91 12.60
C ASN A 17 6.72 -27.86 12.98
N ALA A 18 7.61 -27.49 12.05
CA ALA A 18 8.65 -26.49 12.30
C ALA A 18 8.25 -25.05 11.94
N GLN A 19 6.96 -24.72 11.87
CA GLN A 19 6.55 -23.33 11.61
C GLN A 19 6.44 -22.58 12.94
N THR A 20 7.54 -21.91 13.32
CA THR A 20 7.59 -20.97 14.44
C THR A 20 6.59 -19.84 14.21
N SER A 21 5.88 -19.45 15.27
CA SER A 21 4.88 -18.38 15.27
C SER A 21 5.39 -17.14 14.57
N LEU A 22 4.55 -16.59 13.69
CA LEU A 22 4.75 -15.30 13.05
C LEU A 22 4.87 -14.25 14.17
N GLU A 23 6.03 -13.63 14.32
CA GLU A 23 6.13 -12.37 15.06
C GLU A 23 5.21 -11.38 14.35
N ASP A 24 4.10 -11.06 15.00
CA ASP A 24 3.01 -10.29 14.43
C ASP A 24 3.52 -8.86 14.24
N THR A 25 3.73 -8.42 12.99
CA THR A 25 4.13 -7.05 12.63
C THR A 25 3.09 -5.99 13.07
N SER A 26 2.01 -6.41 13.72
CA SER A 26 0.91 -5.60 14.24
C SER A 26 1.32 -4.67 15.38
N VAL A 27 2.45 -4.93 16.06
CA VAL A 27 2.97 -4.04 17.11
C VAL A 27 4.00 -3.06 16.52
N LEU A 28 3.49 -2.03 15.85
CA LEU A 28 4.30 -0.89 15.41
C LEU A 28 4.56 0.04 16.59
N ALA A 29 5.79 0.56 16.69
CA ALA A 29 6.09 1.63 17.62
C ALA A 29 5.25 2.87 17.29
N PRO A 30 4.79 3.64 18.30
CA PRO A 30 4.07 4.88 18.06
C PRO A 30 4.94 5.86 17.27
N ILE A 31 4.40 6.34 16.15
CA ILE A 31 5.02 7.34 15.28
C ILE A 31 4.32 8.68 15.49
N GLU A 32 5.11 9.72 15.73
CA GLU A 32 4.61 11.09 15.82
C GLU A 32 4.72 11.77 14.46
N VAL A 33 3.61 12.33 13.97
CA VAL A 33 3.56 13.07 12.70
C VAL A 33 3.58 14.56 12.99
N MET A 34 4.71 15.20 12.73
CA MET A 34 4.85 16.65 12.78
C MET A 34 4.72 17.24 11.37
N ALA A 35 3.87 18.25 11.19
CA ALA A 35 3.67 18.89 9.89
C ALA A 35 3.50 20.41 10.03
N VAL A 36 3.97 21.16 9.03
CA VAL A 36 3.74 22.60 8.88
C VAL A 36 2.74 22.81 7.73
N ARG A 37 1.66 23.57 7.98
CA ARG A 37 0.60 23.83 7.00
C ARG A 37 0.51 25.31 6.65
N ALA A 38 0.34 25.61 5.36
CA ALA A 38 0.07 26.97 4.90
C ALA A 38 -1.32 27.46 5.35
N ALA A 39 -1.34 28.56 6.12
CA ALA A 39 -2.55 29.26 6.51
C ALA A 39 -3.09 30.13 5.36
N ASP A 40 -4.25 30.75 5.53
CA ASP A 40 -4.93 31.51 4.46
C ASP A 40 -4.19 32.75 3.99
N LYS A 41 -3.40 33.36 4.88
CA LYS A 41 -2.57 34.52 4.57
C LYS A 41 -1.10 34.18 4.33
N THR A 42 -0.75 32.90 4.24
CA THR A 42 0.62 32.49 3.92
C THR A 42 0.93 32.87 2.47
N PRO A 43 2.04 33.58 2.19
CA PRO A 43 2.35 34.11 0.85
C PRO A 43 2.95 33.03 -0.07
N VAL A 44 2.23 31.92 -0.23
CA VAL A 44 2.61 30.80 -1.12
C VAL A 44 1.38 30.35 -1.90
N ALA A 45 1.58 29.87 -3.14
CA ALA A 45 0.49 29.27 -3.91
C ALA A 45 0.02 27.98 -3.22
N LYS A 46 -1.29 27.85 -3.01
CA LYS A 46 -1.90 26.65 -2.42
C LYS A 46 -3.24 26.35 -3.09
N ASN A 47 -3.53 25.07 -3.27
CA ASN A 47 -4.82 24.57 -3.70
C ASN A 47 -5.32 23.55 -2.67
N ASN A 48 -6.52 23.76 -2.14
CA ASN A 48 -7.20 22.82 -1.25
C ASN A 48 -8.37 22.21 -2.02
N LEU A 49 -8.41 20.88 -2.11
CA LEU A 49 -9.52 20.16 -2.71
C LEU A 49 -10.51 19.73 -1.62
N SER A 50 -11.76 20.17 -1.75
CA SER A 50 -12.85 19.69 -0.91
C SER A 50 -13.31 18.30 -1.34
N ARG A 51 -14.00 17.61 -0.44
CA ARG A 51 -14.63 16.31 -0.73
C ARG A 51 -15.51 16.38 -1.99
N ALA A 52 -16.35 17.41 -2.11
CA ALA A 52 -17.27 17.55 -3.23
C ALA A 52 -16.54 17.78 -4.57
N GLU A 53 -15.37 18.40 -4.56
CA GLU A 53 -14.53 18.55 -5.76
C GLU A 53 -13.88 17.22 -6.12
N ILE A 54 -13.34 16.50 -5.14
CA ILE A 54 -12.75 15.16 -5.34
C ILE A 54 -13.80 14.20 -5.93
N GLU A 55 -15.03 14.19 -5.39
CA GLU A 55 -16.11 13.33 -5.88
C GLU A 55 -16.47 13.63 -7.34
N LYS A 56 -16.41 14.89 -7.77
CA LYS A 56 -16.66 15.28 -9.17
C LYS A 56 -15.51 14.88 -10.11
N LEU A 57 -14.29 14.87 -9.60
CA LEU A 57 -13.08 14.51 -10.35
C LEU A 57 -12.78 13.02 -10.31
N ASN A 58 -13.50 12.26 -9.47
CA ASN A 58 -13.28 10.83 -9.31
C ASN A 58 -13.81 10.07 -10.53
N THR A 59 -12.88 9.66 -11.40
CA THR A 59 -13.15 8.84 -12.59
C THR A 59 -13.02 7.34 -12.33
N GLY A 60 -12.67 6.93 -11.11
CA GLY A 60 -12.36 5.54 -10.74
C GLY A 60 -10.94 5.09 -11.12
N GLN A 61 -10.10 5.99 -11.64
CA GLN A 61 -8.66 5.77 -11.84
C GLN A 61 -7.86 5.92 -10.53
N ASP A 62 -6.55 5.72 -10.60
CA ASP A 62 -5.67 5.89 -9.45
C ASP A 62 -5.71 7.32 -8.87
N LEU A 63 -5.53 7.42 -7.55
CA LEU A 63 -5.65 8.66 -6.78
C LEU A 63 -4.89 9.87 -7.37
N PRO A 64 -3.65 9.74 -7.90
CA PRO A 64 -2.92 10.89 -8.43
C PRO A 64 -3.67 11.63 -9.54
N PHE A 65 -4.51 10.95 -10.33
CA PHE A 65 -5.30 11.58 -11.40
C PHE A 65 -6.28 12.65 -10.91
N VAL A 66 -6.74 12.58 -9.66
CA VAL A 66 -7.59 13.64 -9.07
C VAL A 66 -6.86 15.00 -9.08
N LEU A 67 -5.53 15.00 -9.07
CA LEU A 67 -4.69 16.19 -9.03
C LEU A 67 -4.33 16.73 -10.43
N GLN A 68 -4.77 16.10 -11.53
CA GLN A 68 -4.27 16.41 -12.89
C GLN A 68 -4.61 17.82 -13.40
N TYR A 69 -5.62 18.43 -12.81
CA TYR A 69 -6.07 19.77 -13.17
C TYR A 69 -5.44 20.85 -12.27
N LEU A 70 -4.63 20.46 -11.28
CA LEU A 70 -3.92 21.41 -10.44
C LEU A 70 -2.71 21.98 -11.20
N PRO A 71 -2.50 23.30 -11.13
CA PRO A 71 -1.32 23.91 -11.72
C PRO A 71 -0.06 23.39 -11.02
N SER A 72 1.03 23.27 -11.79
CA SER A 72 2.35 22.86 -11.29
C SER A 72 2.39 21.45 -10.67
N VAL A 73 1.43 20.57 -11.00
CA VAL A 73 1.45 19.15 -10.65
C VAL A 73 1.66 18.32 -11.92
N VAL A 74 2.52 17.30 -11.85
CA VAL A 74 2.75 16.33 -12.92
C VAL A 74 2.41 14.95 -12.38
N ILE A 75 1.58 14.22 -13.12
CA ILE A 75 1.19 12.84 -12.80
C ILE A 75 1.74 11.93 -13.87
N ASN A 76 2.22 10.79 -13.45
CA ASN A 76 2.79 9.76 -14.30
C ASN A 76 2.16 8.41 -13.98
N SER A 77 1.81 7.66 -15.01
CA SER A 77 1.37 6.28 -14.89
C SER A 77 2.40 5.38 -15.55
N ASP A 78 3.04 4.50 -14.79
CA ASP A 78 3.98 3.52 -15.34
C ASP A 78 3.30 2.57 -16.35
N ALA A 79 2.05 2.20 -16.08
CA ALA A 79 1.24 1.34 -16.97
C ALA A 79 0.54 2.09 -18.13
N GLY A 80 0.74 3.41 -18.26
CA GLY A 80 0.11 4.28 -19.27
C GLY A 80 -1.42 4.50 -19.17
N ASN A 81 -2.18 3.59 -18.54
CA ASN A 81 -3.66 3.66 -18.43
C ASN A 81 -4.17 4.25 -17.10
N GLY A 82 -3.27 4.57 -16.16
CA GLY A 82 -3.64 5.19 -14.89
C GLY A 82 -4.31 4.27 -13.86
N PHE A 83 -3.97 2.98 -13.92
CA PHE A 83 -4.35 1.98 -12.94
C PHE A 83 -3.11 1.24 -12.42
N GLY A 84 -3.02 1.03 -11.11
CA GLY A 84 -1.92 0.36 -10.44
C GLY A 84 -0.78 1.31 -10.06
N TYR A 85 0.30 1.34 -10.86
CA TYR A 85 1.55 2.04 -10.55
C TYR A 85 1.54 3.51 -11.03
N THR A 86 0.55 4.27 -10.59
CA THR A 86 0.46 5.72 -10.86
C THR A 86 1.06 6.52 -9.70
N GLY A 87 1.83 7.56 -10.04
CA GLY A 87 2.45 8.51 -9.12
C GLY A 87 2.35 9.96 -9.56
#